data_AF-V8NII1-F1
#
_entry.id   AF-V8NII1-F1
#
_cell.length_a   1.000
_cell.length_b   1.000
_cell.length_c   1.000
_cell.angle_alpha   90.00
_cell.angle_beta   90.00
_cell.angle_gamma   90.00
#
_symmetry.space_group_name_H-M   'P 1'
#
loop_
_entity.id
_entity.type
_entity.pdbx_description
1 polymer ?
#
loop_
_entity_poly.entity_id
_entity_poly.type
_entity_poly.pdbx_seq_one_letter_code
_entity_poly.pdbx_strand_id
1 'polypeptide(L)'
;FSIQDPKTQKVADLTLKVTDFVDPEHLADFDKVYRNVEELQTQLVHHILSPFETSKRPTSVKEEEPKRERNPSPPNPPDHDPLWIPPRHPHGSPQPNW
;
A
#
# COMPACT_ATOMS: atom_id res chain seq x y z
N PHE A 1 10.18 14.27 12.15
CA PHE A 1 9.27 14.06 11.01
C PHE A 1 8.59 12.71 11.17
N SER A 2 7.45 12.52 10.52
CA SER A 2 6.61 11.31 10.63
C SER A 2 6.28 10.80 9.23
N ILE A 3 6.27 9.48 9.04
CA ILE A 3 5.86 8.81 7.80
C ILE A 3 4.73 7.84 8.12
N GLN A 4 3.70 7.82 7.26
CA GLN A 4 2.59 6.87 7.36
C GLN A 4 2.46 6.08 6.06
N ASP A 5 2.33 4.75 6.17
CA ASP A 5 1.91 3.91 5.05
C ASP A 5 0.38 4.00 4.90
N PRO A 6 -0.15 4.52 3.78
CA PRO A 6 -1.59 4.68 3.59
C PRO A 6 -2.35 3.34 3.50
N LYS A 7 -1.68 2.24 3.13
CA LYS A 7 -2.30 0.92 2.97
C LYS A 7 -2.42 0.19 4.30
N THR A 8 -1.37 0.23 5.10
CA THR A 8 -1.30 -0.50 6.38
C THR A 8 -1.61 0.38 7.58
N GLN A 9 -1.73 1.70 7.37
CA GLN A 9 -1.88 2.73 8.41
C GLN A 9 -0.77 2.70 9.47
N LYS A 10 0.34 2.02 9.21
CA LYS A 10 1.53 2.05 10.06
C LYS A 10 2.15 3.45 10.02
N VAL A 11 2.61 3.91 11.17
CA VAL A 11 3.29 5.20 11.33
C VAL A 11 4.69 4.96 11.89
N ALA A 12 5.67 5.68 11.36
CA ALA A 12 7.04 5.71 11.87
C ALA A 12 7.46 7.17 12.11
N ASP A 13 8.02 7.42 13.28
CA ASP A 13 8.41 8.75 13.73
C ASP A 13 9.91 8.80 14.01
N LEU A 14 10.56 9.89 13.58
CA LEU A 14 11.96 10.17 13.89
C LEU A 14 12.15 11.66 14.19
N THR A 15 12.70 11.96 15.37
CA THR A 15 13.03 13.33 15.78
C THR A 15 14.53 13.53 15.73
N LEU A 16 14.97 14.52 14.95
CA LEU A 16 16.37 14.86 14.75
C LEU A 16 16.60 16.32 15.14
N LYS A 17 17.76 16.60 15.72
CA LYS A 17 18.22 17.96 15.94
C LYS A 17 18.91 18.46 14.67
N VAL A 18 18.41 19.56 14.11
CA VAL A 18 18.97 20.13 12.87
C VAL A 18 20.44 20.51 13.04
N THR A 19 20.83 21.02 14.22
CA THR A 19 22.20 21.42 14.54
C THR A 19 23.23 20.28 14.48
N ASP A 20 22.77 19.03 14.61
CA ASP A 20 23.66 17.87 14.71
C ASP A 20 23.98 17.30 13.31
N PHE A 21 23.18 17.65 12.30
CA PHE A 21 23.29 17.12 10.93
C PHE A 21 23.38 18.20 9.84
N VAL A 22 23.11 19.47 10.17
CA VAL A 22 23.14 20.60 9.23
C VAL A 22 24.12 21.66 9.70
N ASP A 23 24.99 22.08 8.78
CA ASP A 23 25.91 23.18 8.96
C ASP A 23 25.26 24.53 8.57
N PRO A 24 24.98 25.42 9.53
CA PRO A 24 24.37 26.72 9.24
C PRO A 24 25.31 27.68 8.49
N GLU A 25 26.62 27.47 8.53
CA GLU A 25 27.59 28.34 7.83
C GLU A 25 27.70 28.00 6.34
N HIS A 26 27.40 26.75 5.98
CA HIS A 26 27.58 26.22 4.63
C HIS A 26 26.25 25.91 3.93
N LEU A 27 25.14 26.58 4.29
CA LEU A 27 23.81 26.35 3.73
C LEU A 27 23.73 26.52 2.19
N ALA A 28 24.63 27.29 1.59
CA ALA A 28 24.69 27.50 0.15
C ALA A 28 25.48 26.42 -0.62
N ASP A 29 26.20 25.55 0.08
CA ASP A 29 27.08 24.52 -0.49
C ASP A 29 26.55 23.13 -0.11
N PHE A 30 25.96 22.43 -1.09
CA PHE A 30 25.32 21.13 -0.88
C PHE A 30 26.28 20.07 -0.32
N ASP A 31 27.55 20.12 -0.70
CA ASP A 31 28.54 19.13 -0.26
C ASP A 31 28.99 19.36 1.19
N LYS A 32 28.75 20.55 1.74
CA LYS A 32 29.20 20.95 3.09
C LYS A 32 28.07 21.23 4.07
N VAL A 33 26.85 21.41 3.58
CA VAL A 33 25.68 21.69 4.43
C VAL A 33 25.33 20.49 5.32
N TYR A 34 25.67 19.27 4.93
CA TYR A 34 25.36 18.07 5.72
C TYR A 34 26.56 17.57 6.52
N ARG A 35 26.32 17.25 7.78
CA ARG A 35 27.28 16.62 8.70
C ARG A 35 26.73 15.26 9.15
N ASN A 36 27.62 14.33 9.51
CA ASN A 36 27.24 13.01 10.04
C ASN A 36 26.27 12.23 9.14
N VAL A 37 26.48 12.29 7.82
CA VAL A 37 25.57 11.71 6.81
C VAL A 37 25.37 10.21 7.01
N GLU A 38 26.42 9.47 7.35
CA GLU A 38 26.34 8.02 7.57
C GLU A 38 25.45 7.67 8.77
N GLU A 39 25.53 8.44 9.86
CA GLU A 39 24.69 8.25 11.04
C GLU A 39 23.23 8.60 10.71
N LEU A 40 23.02 9.74 10.05
CA LEU A 40 21.69 10.17 9.60
C LEU A 40 21.04 9.10 8.71
N GLN A 41 21.79 8.56 7.76
CA GLN A 41 21.33 7.49 6.86
C GLN A 41 20.99 6.22 7.64
N THR A 42 21.82 5.83 8.61
CA THR A 42 21.56 4.65 9.45
C THR A 42 20.30 4.82 10.27
N GLN A 43 20.09 5.98 10.88
CA GLN A 43 18.88 6.28 11.64
C GLN A 43 17.63 6.28 10.75
N LEU A 44 17.73 6.85 9.54
CA LEU A 44 16.65 6.81 8.55
C LEU A 44 16.31 5.37 8.15
N VAL A 45 17.30 4.55 7.82
CA VAL A 45 17.08 3.16 7.43
C VAL A 45 16.42 2.38 8.57
N HIS A 46 16.94 2.50 9.79
CA HIS A 46 16.46 1.73 10.93
C HIS A 46 15.07 2.17 11.40
N HIS A 47 14.85 3.47 11.60
CA HIS A 47 13.62 3.97 12.22
C HIS A 47 12.51 4.24 11.22
N ILE A 48 12.85 4.57 9.98
CA ILE A 48 11.87 5.02 8.99
C ILE A 48 11.66 3.96 7.92
N LEU A 49 12.71 3.35 7.36
CA LEU A 49 12.52 2.41 6.25
C LEU A 49 12.20 0.99 6.72
N SER A 50 12.95 0.48 7.71
CA SER A 50 12.81 -0.89 8.21
C SER A 50 11.40 -1.28 8.65
N PRO A 51 10.62 -0.41 9.36
CA PRO A 51 9.24 -0.75 9.76
C PRO A 51 8.28 -0.99 8.59
N PHE A 52 8.59 -0.45 7.42
CA PHE A 52 7.82 -0.60 6.18
C PHE A 52 8.44 -1.60 5.20
N GLU A 53 9.64 -2.11 5.47
CA GLU A 53 10.31 -3.10 4.62
C GLU A 53 9.72 -4.50 4.86
N THR A 54 8.42 -4.65 4.60
CA THR A 54 7.76 -5.95 4.59
C THR A 54 8.09 -6.65 3.28
N SER A 55 9.13 -7.48 3.31
CA SER A 55 9.52 -8.43 2.25
C SER A 55 9.88 -7.82 0.90
N LYS A 56 11.19 -7.72 0.64
CA LYS A 56 11.72 -8.27 -0.62
C LYS A 56 11.40 -9.77 -0.63
N ARG A 57 10.16 -10.12 -1.00
CA ARG A 57 9.82 -11.48 -1.40
C ARG A 57 10.67 -11.72 -2.66
N PRO A 58 11.52 -12.76 -2.75
CA PRO A 58 12.05 -13.15 -4.05
C PRO A 58 10.84 -13.46 -4.92
N THR A 59 10.49 -12.56 -5.84
CA THR A 59 9.44 -12.76 -6.83
C THR A 59 9.95 -13.75 -7.86
N SER A 60 10.00 -15.02 -7.45
CA SER A 60 9.99 -16.19 -8.30
C SER A 60 8.95 -17.14 -7.74
N VAL A 61 7.67 -16.76 -7.82
CA VAL A 61 6.58 -17.69 -8.10
C VAL A 61 5.52 -16.91 -8.89
N LYS A 62 5.45 -17.24 -10.18
CA LYS A 62 4.28 -17.09 -11.03
C LYS A 62 3.18 -17.94 -10.38
N GLU A 63 2.09 -17.35 -9.93
CA GLU A 63 0.80 -17.98 -9.53
C GLU A 63 0.10 -16.96 -8.64
N GLU A 64 -1.16 -16.59 -8.79
CA GLU A 64 -2.20 -16.71 -9.80
C GLU A 64 -3.05 -15.47 -9.47
N GLU A 65 -3.74 -14.84 -10.43
CA GLU A 65 -4.80 -13.90 -10.06
C GLU A 65 -5.65 -14.55 -8.95
N PRO A 66 -6.10 -13.83 -7.91
CA PRO A 66 -7.30 -14.30 -7.24
C PRO A 66 -8.39 -14.18 -8.30
N LYS A 67 -8.58 -15.25 -9.08
CA LYS A 67 -9.84 -15.54 -9.76
C LYS A 67 -10.84 -15.29 -8.67
N ARG A 68 -11.52 -14.15 -8.79
CA ARG A 68 -12.65 -13.79 -7.96
C ARG A 68 -13.55 -14.99 -8.06
N GLU A 69 -13.49 -15.82 -7.03
CA GLU A 69 -14.23 -17.05 -6.94
C GLU A 69 -15.65 -16.55 -7.11
N ARG A 70 -16.20 -16.82 -8.29
CA ARG A 70 -17.60 -16.56 -8.59
C ARG A 70 -18.28 -17.45 -7.58
N ASN A 71 -18.60 -16.88 -6.43
CA ASN A 71 -19.37 -17.52 -5.39
C ASN A 71 -20.46 -18.27 -6.15
N PRO A 72 -20.52 -19.61 -6.10
CA PRO A 72 -21.70 -20.28 -6.57
C PRO A 72 -22.79 -19.76 -5.63
N SER A 73 -23.57 -18.78 -6.10
CA SER A 73 -24.71 -18.29 -5.37
C SER A 73 -25.49 -19.51 -4.90
N PRO A 74 -25.84 -19.62 -3.61
CA PRO A 74 -26.64 -20.75 -3.15
C PRO A 74 -27.93 -20.79 -3.98
N PRO A 75 -28.38 -21.97 -4.45
CA PRO A 75 -29.47 -22.09 -5.42
C PRO A 75 -30.85 -21.87 -4.80
N ASN A 76 -30.96 -21.19 -3.66
CA ASN A 76 -32.22 -21.04 -2.95
C ASN A 76 -32.33 -19.64 -2.33
N PRO A 77 -33.44 -18.91 -2.51
CA PRO A 77 -33.70 -17.72 -1.71
C PRO A 77 -33.69 -18.12 -0.22
N PRO A 78 -33.03 -17.34 0.66
CA PRO A 78 -33.28 -17.48 2.09
C PRO A 78 -34.77 -17.12 2.32
N ASP A 79 -35.54 -18.06 2.86
CA ASP A 79 -37.01 -18.06 3.00
C ASP A 79 -37.62 -16.82 3.72
N HIS A 80 -36.80 -15.85 4.12
CA HIS A 80 -37.23 -14.69 4.91
C HIS A 80 -36.41 -13.40 4.68
N ASP A 81 -35.86 -13.18 3.48
CA ASP A 81 -35.29 -11.86 3.13
C ASP A 81 -36.26 -11.04 2.24
N PRO A 82 -36.98 -10.04 2.80
CA PRO A 82 -37.89 -9.19 2.03
C PRO A 82 -37.16 -8.27 1.03
N LEU A 83 -35.84 -8.17 1.10
CA LEU A 83 -35.00 -7.39 0.18
C LEU A 83 -34.33 -8.26 -0.89
N TRP A 84 -34.64 -9.55 -0.95
CA TRP A 84 -34.02 -10.44 -1.93
C TRP A 84 -34.45 -10.11 -3.35
N ILE A 85 -33.48 -9.81 -4.21
CA ILE A 85 -33.70 -9.54 -5.64
C ILE A 85 -33.22 -10.77 -6.43
N PRO A 86 -34.11 -11.49 -7.13
CA PRO A 86 -33.71 -12.65 -7.92
C PRO A 86 -32.72 -12.26 -9.04
N PRO A 87 -31.75 -13.13 -9.37
CA PRO A 87 -30.87 -12.92 -10.51
C PRO A 87 -31.69 -12.82 -11.79
N ARG A 88 -31.69 -11.65 -12.42
CA ARG A 88 -32.32 -11.47 -13.74
C ARG A 88 -31.37 -12.04 -14.78
N HIS A 89 -31.71 -13.21 -15.32
CA HIS A 89 -31.06 -13.66 -16.54
C HIS A 89 -31.61 -12.81 -17.70
N PRO A 90 -30.76 -12.06 -18.44
CA PRO A 90 -31.22 -11.46 -19.68
C PRO A 90 -31.58 -12.61 -20.61
N HIS A 91 -32.86 -12.74 -20.93
CA HIS A 91 -33.32 -13.64 -21.97
C HIS A 91 -32.58 -13.23 -23.24
N GLY A 92 -31.78 -14.16 -23.78
CA GLY A 92 -31.11 -14.00 -25.05
C GLY A 92 -32.15 -13.89 -26.17
N SER A 93 -32.69 -12.69 -26.35
CA SER A 93 -33.34 -12.30 -27.59
C SER A 93 -32.25 -12.05 -28.63
N PRO A 94 -32.30 -12.68 -29.82
CA PRO A 94 -31.34 -12.43 -30.89
C PRO A 94 -31.28 -10.93 -31.19
N GLN A 95 -30.08 -10.36 -31.29
CA GLN A 95 -29.90 -9.01 -31.83
C GLN A 95 -30.59 -8.94 -33.21
N PRO A 96 -31.45 -7.94 -33.48
CA PRO A 96 -32.02 -7.78 -34.79
C PRO A 96 -30.92 -7.29 -35.76
N ASN A 97 -30.86 -7.89 -36.94
CA ASN A 97 -30.02 -7.45 -38.06
C ASN A 97 -30.66 -6.21 -38.69
N TRP A 98 -30.12 -5.03 -38.36
CA TRP A 98 -30.23 -3.78 -39.11
C TRP A 98 -28.87 -3.10 -39.14
#